data_AF-A0A087KN55-F1
#
_entry.id   AF-A0A087KN55-F1
#
_cell.length_a   1.000
_cell.length_b   1.000
_cell.length_c   1.000
_cell.angle_alpha   90.00
_cell.angle_beta   90.00
_cell.angle_gamma   90.00
#
_symmetry.space_group_name_H-M   'P 1'
#
loop_
_entity.id
_entity.type
_entity.pdbx_description
1 polymer ?
#
loop_
_entity_poly.entity_id
_entity_poly.type
_entity_poly.pdbx_seq_one_letter_code
_entity_poly.pdbx_strand_id
1 'polypeptide(L)'
;MLAAACIRHLVRESGRPALLVDSERYKVHAVVMLEQESTEICIRKGLVDLLIGEFGKEQGEVTARYMLRLSLDGDEITETGLDIINSIFLDGVESRLETGEAL
;
A
#
# COMPACT_ATOMS: atom_id res chain seq x y z
N MET A 1 9.39 -0.13 -9.78
CA MET A 1 8.61 0.70 -8.83
C MET A 1 7.58 -0.20 -8.13
N LEU A 2 7.40 -0.06 -6.82
CA LEU A 2 6.59 -0.98 -6.00
C LEU A 2 5.14 -1.11 -6.47
N ALA A 3 4.49 0.00 -6.83
CA ALA A 3 3.12 -0.02 -7.38
C ALA A 3 2.99 -0.91 -8.62
N ALA A 4 3.90 -0.74 -9.59
CA ALA A 4 3.88 -1.54 -10.82
C ALA A 4 4.16 -3.04 -10.54
N ALA A 5 5.05 -3.35 -9.60
CA ALA A 5 5.32 -4.73 -9.20
C ALA A 5 4.09 -5.37 -8.53
N CYS A 6 3.42 -4.65 -7.64
CA CYS A 6 2.17 -5.08 -7.00
C CYS A 6 1.06 -5.34 -8.04
N ILE A 7 0.83 -4.39 -8.95
CA ILE A 7 -0.20 -4.51 -9.99
C ILE A 7 0.09 -5.73 -10.87
N ARG A 8 1.34 -5.92 -11.32
CA ARG A 8 1.71 -7.11 -12.10
C ARG A 8 1.47 -8.40 -11.34
N HIS A 9 1.86 -8.44 -10.06
CA HIS A 9 1.65 -9.58 -9.19
C HIS A 9 0.16 -9.93 -9.09
N LEU A 10 -0.71 -8.96 -8.79
CA LEU A 10 -2.16 -9.18 -8.67
C LEU A 10 -2.81 -9.60 -9.99
N VAL A 11 -2.38 -9.03 -11.12
CA VAL A 11 -2.84 -9.44 -12.44
C VAL A 11 -2.42 -10.89 -12.74
N ARG A 12 -1.20 -11.29 -12.35
CA ARG A 12 -0.73 -12.67 -12.52
C ARG A 12 -1.51 -13.67 -11.66
N GLU A 13 -1.75 -13.34 -10.40
CA GLU A 13 -2.42 -14.21 -9.42
C GLU A 13 -3.94 -14.31 -9.66
N SER A 14 -4.60 -13.18 -9.92
CA SER A 14 -6.07 -13.08 -9.90
C SER A 14 -6.70 -12.68 -11.24
N GLY A 15 -5.88 -12.39 -12.25
CA GLY A 15 -6.35 -11.92 -13.56
C GLY A 15 -6.79 -10.46 -13.60
N ARG A 16 -6.69 -9.72 -12.49
CA ARG A 16 -7.11 -8.31 -12.40
C ARG A 16 -6.21 -7.47 -11.48
N PRO A 17 -6.06 -6.16 -11.73
CA PRO A 17 -5.31 -5.27 -10.87
C PRO A 17 -6.18 -4.81 -9.70
N ALA A 18 -6.60 -5.74 -8.83
CA ALA A 18 -7.49 -5.42 -7.71
C ALA A 18 -6.97 -6.03 -6.41
N LEU A 19 -7.03 -5.25 -5.33
CA LEU A 19 -6.70 -5.68 -3.98
C LEU A 19 -7.98 -5.92 -3.18
N LEU A 20 -8.04 -7.04 -2.46
CA LEU A 20 -9.08 -7.29 -1.48
C LEU A 20 -8.60 -6.76 -0.13
N VAL A 21 -9.39 -5.89 0.49
CA VAL A 21 -9.04 -5.24 1.75
C VAL A 21 -10.13 -5.52 2.76
N ASP A 22 -9.77 -6.24 3.80
CA ASP A 22 -10.69 -6.68 4.85
C ASP A 22 -10.44 -5.89 6.13
N SER A 23 -11.38 -5.01 6.50
CA SER A 23 -11.35 -4.33 7.79
C SER A 23 -12.14 -5.11 8.83
N GLU A 24 -11.39 -5.76 9.71
CA GLU A 24 -11.92 -6.43 10.91
C GLU A 24 -12.64 -5.45 11.85
N ARG A 25 -12.14 -4.21 11.95
CA ARG A 25 -12.63 -3.17 12.85
C ARG A 25 -14.01 -2.66 12.44
N TYR A 26 -14.21 -2.42 11.15
CA TYR A 26 -15.47 -1.91 10.60
C TYR A 26 -16.37 -3.00 10.04
N LYS A 27 -15.91 -4.26 9.99
CA LYS A 27 -16.61 -5.41 9.38
C LYS A 27 -16.98 -5.13 7.92
N VAL A 28 -16.00 -4.62 7.17
CA VAL A 28 -16.13 -4.25 5.75
C VAL A 28 -15.14 -5.03 4.90
N HIS A 29 -15.62 -5.49 3.75
CA HIS A 29 -14.82 -6.10 2.68
C HIS A 29 -14.83 -5.17 1.48
N ALA A 30 -13.68 -4.56 1.18
CA ALA A 30 -13.53 -3.62 0.08
C ALA A 30 -12.72 -4.26 -1.07
N VAL A 31 -13.09 -3.93 -2.30
CA VAL A 31 -12.31 -4.27 -3.49
C VAL A 31 -11.73 -2.97 -4.04
N VAL A 32 -10.42 -2.81 -3.95
CA VAL A 32 -9.73 -1.61 -4.42
C VAL A 32 -9.13 -1.90 -5.79
N MET A 33 -9.64 -1.21 -6.82
CA MET A 33 -9.03 -1.25 -8.14
C MET A 33 -7.74 -0.43 -8.14
N LEU A 34 -6.65 -1.03 -8.59
CA LEU A 34 -5.34 -0.43 -8.59
C LEU A 34 -5.01 0.16 -9.96
N GLU A 35 -4.80 1.47 -9.98
CA GLU A 35 -4.18 2.20 -11.07
C GLU A 35 -2.78 2.64 -10.64
N GLN A 36 -1.83 2.66 -11.58
CA GLN A 36 -0.43 2.87 -11.25
C GLN A 36 -0.20 4.19 -10.50
N GLU A 37 -0.67 5.32 -11.05
CA GLU A 37 -0.44 6.64 -10.46
C GLU A 37 -1.08 6.78 -9.07
N SER A 38 -2.35 6.39 -8.94
CA SER A 38 -3.05 6.44 -7.64
C SER A 38 -2.42 5.52 -6.60
N THR A 39 -1.94 4.35 -7.02
CA THR A 39 -1.23 3.40 -6.13
C THR A 39 0.10 3.99 -5.67
N GLU A 40 0.86 4.64 -6.54
CA GLU A 40 2.11 5.33 -6.17
C GLU A 40 1.86 6.46 -5.16
N ILE A 41 0.77 7.22 -5.33
CA ILE A 41 0.37 8.25 -4.37
C ILE A 41 0.03 7.63 -3.01
N CYS A 42 -0.72 6.52 -2.98
CA CYS A 42 -1.06 5.83 -1.75
C CYS A 42 0.19 5.31 -1.04
N ILE A 43 1.12 4.68 -1.76
CA ILE A 43 2.40 4.22 -1.21
C ILE A 43 3.20 5.39 -0.64
N ARG A 44 3.29 6.51 -1.37
CA ARG A 44 4.02 7.69 -0.89
C ARG A 44 3.43 8.21 0.41
N LYS A 45 2.10 8.38 0.47
CA LYS A 45 1.42 8.89 1.67
C LYS A 45 1.50 7.93 2.85
N GLY A 46 1.19 6.66 2.62
CA GLY A 46 1.09 5.63 3.67
C GLY A 46 2.43 5.08 4.15
N LEU A 47 3.52 5.24 3.38
CA LEU A 47 4.86 4.81 3.78
C LEU A 47 5.82 5.97 3.95
N VAL A 48 6.05 6.76 2.90
CA VAL A 48 7.14 7.75 2.90
C VAL A 48 6.79 8.95 3.79
N ASP A 49 5.64 9.58 3.54
CA ASP A 49 5.21 10.76 4.27
C ASP A 49 4.93 10.41 5.74
N LEU A 50 4.35 9.22 6.00
CA LEU A 50 4.13 8.69 7.35
C LEU A 50 5.44 8.52 8.12
N LEU A 51 6.43 7.81 7.56
CA LEU A 51 7.72 7.59 8.22
C LEU A 51 8.50 8.90 8.43
N ILE A 52 8.38 9.86 7.50
CA ILE A 52 8.94 11.21 7.67
C ILE A 52 8.25 11.94 8.83
N GLY A 53 6.93 11.82 8.97
CA GLY A 53 6.17 12.40 10.07
C GLY A 53 6.57 11.81 11.43
N GLU A 54 6.79 10.50 11.49
CA GLU A 54 7.12 9.78 12.73
C GLU A 54 8.58 9.96 13.17
N PHE A 55 9.53 9.84 12.24
CA PHE A 55 10.96 9.80 12.56
C PHE A 55 11.70 11.09 12.20
N GLY A 56 11.00 12.08 11.63
CA GLY A 56 11.60 13.26 11.04
C GLY A 56 12.18 12.98 9.65
N LYS A 57 12.49 14.05 8.90
CA LYS A 57 12.85 13.97 7.47
C LYS A 57 13.97 12.98 7.17
N GLU A 58 15.12 13.14 7.79
CA GLU A 58 16.31 12.34 7.44
C GLU A 58 16.10 10.86 7.78
N GLN A 59 15.73 10.57 9.03
CA GLN A 59 15.55 9.19 9.49
C GLN A 59 14.33 8.51 8.83
N GLY A 60 13.25 9.25 8.61
CA GLY A 60 12.06 8.76 7.92
C GLY A 60 12.35 8.39 6.47
N GLU A 61 13.07 9.23 5.72
CA GLU A 61 13.50 8.90 4.36
C GLU A 61 14.43 7.69 4.30
N VAL A 62 15.36 7.56 5.25
CA VAL A 62 16.25 6.40 5.35
C VAL A 62 15.44 5.13 5.59
N THR A 63 14.50 5.19 6.52
CA THR A 63 13.63 4.05 6.89
C THR A 63 12.71 3.68 5.73
N ALA A 64 12.12 4.66 5.04
CA ALA A 64 11.27 4.42 3.87
C ALA A 64 12.06 3.76 2.74
N ARG A 65 13.29 4.22 2.45
CA ARG A 65 14.16 3.57 1.46
C ARG A 65 14.50 2.13 1.85
N TYR A 66 14.71 1.86 3.13
CA TYR A 66 14.96 0.50 3.62
C TYR A 66 13.73 -0.40 3.40
N MET A 67 12.54 0.05 3.79
CA MET A 67 11.29 -0.69 3.58
C MET A 67 11.01 -0.94 2.10
N LEU A 68 11.21 0.07 1.24
CA LEU A 68 11.05 -0.08 -0.22
C LEU A 68 12.03 -1.09 -0.82
N ARG A 69 13.25 -1.19 -0.28
CA ARG A 69 14.22 -2.23 -0.70
C ARG A 69 13.77 -3.63 -0.26
N LEU A 70 13.24 -3.78 0.94
CA LEU A 70 12.69 -5.06 1.40
C LEU A 70 11.45 -5.49 0.61
N SER A 71 10.72 -4.54 0.03
CA SER A 71 9.48 -4.78 -0.70
C SER A 71 9.69 -5.38 -2.09
N LEU A 72 10.93 -5.41 -2.60
CA LEU A 72 11.24 -5.86 -3.96
C LEU A 72 12.41 -6.84 -3.97
N ASP A 73 12.27 -7.90 -4.75
CA ASP A 73 13.37 -8.78 -5.17
C ASP A 73 13.54 -8.63 -6.69
N GLY A 74 14.47 -7.76 -7.09
CA GLY A 74 14.57 -7.29 -8.46
C GLY A 74 13.31 -6.51 -8.89
N ASP A 75 12.59 -7.04 -9.87
CA ASP A 75 11.35 -6.46 -10.42
C ASP A 75 10.07 -7.09 -9.84
N GLU A 76 10.21 -8.09 -8.98
CA GLU A 76 9.10 -8.79 -8.33
C GLU A 76 8.83 -8.22 -6.94
N ILE A 77 7.55 -8.21 -6.54
CA ILE A 77 7.16 -7.83 -5.19
C ILE A 77 7.41 -9.01 -4.24
N THR A 78 7.95 -8.72 -3.06
CA THR A 78 8.16 -9.70 -1.99
C THR A 78 6.89 -9.85 -1.13
N GLU A 79 6.84 -10.87 -0.28
CA GLU A 79 5.79 -11.00 0.74
C GLU A 79 5.74 -9.76 1.65
N THR A 80 6.90 -9.28 2.12
CA THR A 80 7.00 -8.03 2.88
C THR A 80 6.42 -6.84 2.11
N GLY A 81 6.66 -6.78 0.80
CA GLY A 81 6.10 -5.73 -0.05
C GLY A 81 4.57 -5.81 -0.12
N LEU A 82 4.01 -7.02 -0.25
CA LEU A 82 2.57 -7.23 -0.23
C LEU A 82 1.95 -6.85 1.12
N ASP A 83 2.58 -7.23 2.23
CA ASP A 83 2.13 -6.87 3.57
C ASP A 83 2.09 -5.34 3.77
N ILE A 84 3.14 -4.64 3.32
CA ILE A 84 3.18 -3.18 3.36
C ILE A 84 2.05 -2.57 2.53
N ILE A 85 1.82 -3.07 1.30
CA ILE A 85 0.71 -2.60 0.45
C ILE A 85 -0.63 -2.84 1.15
N ASN A 86 -0.87 -4.05 1.65
CA ASN A 86 -2.10 -4.40 2.35
C ASN A 86 -2.37 -3.48 3.52
N SER A 87 -1.35 -3.19 4.34
CA SER A 87 -1.46 -2.25 5.46
C SER A 87 -1.83 -0.85 5.00
N ILE A 88 -1.15 -0.32 3.97
CA ILE A 88 -1.39 1.04 3.46
C ILE A 88 -2.83 1.18 2.95
N PHE A 89 -3.34 0.20 2.21
CA PHE A 89 -4.70 0.25 1.69
C PHE A 89 -5.76 -0.03 2.75
N LEU A 90 -5.46 -0.89 3.74
CA LEU A 90 -6.33 -1.07 4.91
C LEU A 90 -6.48 0.25 5.67
N ASP A 91 -5.38 0.92 6.00
CA ASP A 91 -5.40 2.21 6.69
C ASP A 91 -6.17 3.26 5.88
N GLY A 92 -6.00 3.27 4.55
CA GLY A 92 -6.76 4.15 3.66
C GLY A 92 -8.27 3.88 3.68
N VAL A 93 -8.68 2.61 3.65
CA VAL A 93 -10.11 2.21 3.73
C VAL A 93 -10.69 2.57 5.10
N GLU A 94 -9.99 2.25 6.19
CA GLU A 94 -10.45 2.57 7.54
C GLU A 94 -10.55 4.08 7.76
N SER A 95 -9.59 4.86 7.26
CA SER A 95 -9.60 6.32 7.36
C SER A 95 -10.84 6.93 6.67
N ARG A 96 -11.24 6.41 5.50
CA ARG A 96 -12.46 6.88 4.79
C ARG A 96 -13.73 6.49 5.54
N LEU A 97 -13.77 5.31 6.14
CA LEU A 97 -14.90 4.88 6.97
C LEU A 97 -15.03 5.72 8.24
N GLU A 98 -13.92 6.10 8.87
CA GLU A 98 -13.89 6.97 10.04
C GLU A 98 -14.49 8.35 9.77
N THR A 99 -14.27 8.89 8.58
CA THR A 99 -14.81 10.19 8.16
C THR A 99 -16.23 10.10 7.60
N GLY A 100 -16.82 8.90 7.54
CA GLY A 100 -18.17 8.66 7.03
C GLY A 100 -18.28 8.76 5.50
N GLU A 101 -17.16 8.66 4.78
CA GLU A 101 -17.18 8.61 3.32
C GLU A 101 -17.65 7.23 2.83
N ALA A 102 -18.41 7.22 1.73
CA ALA A 102 -18.75 5.98 1.03
C ALA A 102 -17.49 5.43 0.33
N LEU A 103 -17.24 4.13 0.49
CA LEU A 103 -16.11 3.44 -0.11
C LEU A 103 -16.20 3.36 -1.64
#